data_AF-A0A496BDD6-F1
#
_entry.id   AF-A0A496BDD6-F1
#
_cell.length_a   1.000
_cell.length_b   1.000
_cell.length_c   1.000
_cell.angle_alpha   90.00
_cell.angle_beta   90.00
_cell.angle_gamma   90.00
#
_symmetry.space_group_name_H-M   'P 1'
#
loop_
_entity.id
_entity.type
_entity.pdbx_description
1 polymer ?
#
loop_
_entity_poly.entity_id
_entity_poly.type
_entity_poly.pdbx_seq_one_letter_code
_entity_poly.pdbx_strand_id
1 'polypeptide(L)'
;MQNTIVWLVVLGVIFLVGIGMIYALRVPRVAPKTYPADKGPNFIDVSAYPPKMQETYELFTRKCSRCHTVARPINSTFTSGEWREYVYKMMKKPGSGLTPRIADEIIEFLVYDSQHREKTTE
;
A
#
# COMPACT_ATOMS: atom_id res chain seq x y z
N MET A 1 20.94 38.94 -34.43
CA MET A 1 19.95 39.09 -33.34
C MET A 1 18.96 37.93 -33.25
N GLN A 2 18.37 37.45 -34.35
CA GLN A 2 17.43 36.32 -34.31
C GLN A 2 18.07 35.00 -33.81
N ASN A 3 19.21 34.59 -34.39
CA ASN A 3 19.89 33.34 -34.00
C ASN A 3 20.36 33.34 -32.54
N THR A 4 20.83 34.50 -32.04
CA THR A 4 21.25 34.64 -30.64
C THR A 4 20.08 34.48 -29.68
N ILE A 5 18.89 34.97 -30.03
CA ILE A 5 17.68 34.79 -29.22
C ILE A 5 17.25 33.32 -29.21
N VAL A 6 17.29 32.63 -30.36
CA VAL A 6 16.94 31.21 -30.44
C VAL A 6 17.86 30.36 -29.57
N TRP A 7 19.18 30.58 -29.62
CA TRP A 7 20.14 29.83 -28.80
C TRP A 7 19.98 30.09 -27.30
N LEU A 8 19.67 31.32 -26.89
CA LEU A 8 19.40 31.64 -25.49
C LEU A 8 18.15 30.91 -24.97
N VAL A 9 17.09 30.83 -25.79
CA VAL A 9 15.87 30.09 -25.43
C VAL A 9 16.14 28.59 -25.32
N VAL A 10 16.85 28.00 -26.29
CA VAL A 10 17.18 26.56 -26.28
C VAL A 10 18.03 26.20 -25.06
N LEU A 11 19.09 26.96 -24.78
CA LEU A 11 19.94 26.72 -23.62
C LEU A 11 19.19 26.93 -22.30
N GLY A 12 18.30 27.91 -22.24
CA GLY A 12 17.42 28.14 -21.09
C GLY A 12 16.48 26.95 -20.82
N VAL A 13 15.86 26.39 -21.86
CA VAL A 13 14.98 25.21 -21.72
C VAL A 13 15.78 23.98 -21.28
N ILE A 14 16.95 23.73 -21.88
CA ILE A 14 17.82 22.62 -21.49
C ILE A 14 18.23 22.75 -20.02
N PHE A 15 18.59 23.96 -19.59
CA PHE A 15 18.95 24.22 -18.20
C PHE A 15 17.78 23.98 -17.23
N LEU A 16 16.57 24.43 -17.57
CA LEU A 16 15.37 24.20 -16.76
C LEU A 16 14.99 22.72 -16.67
N VAL A 17 15.06 21.98 -17.79
CA VAL A 17 14.82 20.52 -17.80
C VAL A 17 15.91 19.80 -16.99
N GLY A 18 17.18 20.21 -17.13
CA GLY A 18 18.30 19.68 -16.36
C GLY A 18 18.11 19.88 -14.85
N ILE A 19 17.71 21.08 -14.42
CA ILE A 19 17.37 21.37 -13.02
C ILE A 19 16.20 20.50 -12.55
N GLY A 20 15.13 20.41 -13.34
CA GLY A 20 13.96 19.59 -13.00
C GLY A 20 14.30 18.11 -12.83
N MET A 21 15.13 17.56 -13.72
CA MET A 21 15.57 16.17 -13.66
C MET A 21 16.50 15.92 -12.46
N ILE A 22 17.43 16.84 -12.20
CA ILE A 22 18.30 16.79 -11.02
C ILE A 22 17.46 16.82 -9.73
N TYR A 23 16.42 17.67 -9.67
CA TYR A 23 15.52 17.75 -8.53
C TYR A 23 14.75 16.43 -8.34
N ALA A 24 14.19 15.87 -9.41
CA ALA A 24 13.48 14.59 -9.39
C ALA A 24 14.36 13.42 -8.93
N LEU A 25 15.62 13.38 -9.38
CA LEU A 25 16.60 12.37 -8.98
C LEU A 25 17.06 12.51 -7.52
N ARG A 26 16.91 13.70 -6.93
CA ARG A 26 17.29 13.98 -5.53
C ARG A 26 16.14 13.84 -4.53
N VAL A 27 14.90 13.62 -4.97
CA VAL A 27 13.81 13.32 -4.04
C VAL A 27 14.14 12.02 -3.32
N PRO A 28 14.39 12.03 -1.99
CA PRO A 28 14.75 10.83 -1.27
C PRO A 28 13.56 9.86 -1.30
N ARG A 29 13.77 8.66 -1.85
CA ARG A 29 12.82 7.56 -1.68
C ARG A 29 12.93 7.09 -0.25
N VAL A 30 11.98 7.47 0.60
CA VAL A 30 11.90 6.96 1.96
C VAL A 30 11.70 5.45 1.87
N ALA A 31 12.70 4.67 2.30
CA ALA A 31 12.59 3.23 2.37
C ALA A 31 11.40 2.84 3.26
N PRO A 32 10.57 1.86 2.85
CA PRO A 32 9.43 1.46 3.65
C PRO A 32 9.90 0.90 4.99
N LYS A 33 9.28 1.35 6.09
CA LYS A 33 9.53 0.80 7.42
C LYS A 33 9.11 -0.67 7.47
N THR A 34 9.98 -1.51 7.98
CA THR A 34 9.73 -2.93 8.27
C THR A 34 9.20 -3.10 9.70
N TYR A 35 8.29 -4.04 9.89
CA TYR A 35 7.69 -4.37 11.18
C TYR A 35 7.88 -5.86 11.50
N PRO A 36 7.87 -6.27 12.78
CA PRO A 36 7.96 -7.69 13.14
C PRO A 36 6.91 -8.56 12.41
N ALA A 37 5.67 -8.06 12.30
CA ALA A 37 4.58 -8.72 11.57
C ALA A 37 4.86 -8.98 10.09
N ASP A 38 5.83 -8.28 9.46
CA ASP A 38 6.18 -8.49 8.06
C ASP A 38 6.91 -9.81 7.82
N LYS A 39 7.44 -10.42 8.88
CA LYS A 39 8.25 -11.66 8.81
C LYS A 39 7.43 -12.94 8.92
N GLY A 40 6.17 -12.85 9.33
CA GLY A 40 5.29 -14.02 9.44
C GLY A 40 4.73 -14.47 8.09
N PRO A 41 3.87 -15.50 8.08
CA PRO A 41 3.21 -15.98 6.88
C PRO A 41 2.48 -14.85 6.13
N ASN A 42 2.61 -14.84 4.81
CA ASN A 42 1.93 -13.89 3.91
C ASN A 42 0.71 -14.50 3.22
N PHE A 43 0.24 -15.65 3.69
CA PHE A 43 -0.98 -16.29 3.25
C PHE A 43 -1.63 -16.99 4.45
N ILE A 44 -2.92 -17.24 4.32
CA ILE A 44 -3.69 -18.09 5.22
C ILE A 44 -4.57 -19.01 4.38
N ASP A 45 -4.95 -20.16 4.93
CA ASP A 45 -5.97 -21.01 4.35
C ASP A 45 -7.36 -20.50 4.76
N VAL A 46 -8.18 -20.16 3.78
CA VAL A 46 -9.57 -19.69 3.96
C VAL A 46 -10.60 -20.68 3.43
N SER A 47 -10.19 -21.90 3.05
CA SER A 47 -11.06 -22.90 2.44
C SER A 47 -12.30 -23.24 3.30
N ALA A 48 -12.18 -23.13 4.62
CA ALA A 48 -13.27 -23.34 5.57
C ALA A 48 -14.14 -22.10 5.82
N TYR A 49 -13.77 -20.93 5.31
CA TYR A 49 -14.52 -19.68 5.54
C TYR A 49 -15.79 -19.63 4.69
N PRO A 50 -16.80 -18.81 5.06
CA PRO A 50 -17.95 -18.55 4.20
C PRO A 50 -17.52 -18.04 2.83
N PRO A 51 -18.25 -18.34 1.73
CA PRO A 51 -17.85 -17.96 0.37
C PRO A 51 -17.53 -16.46 0.21
N LYS A 52 -18.28 -15.58 0.86
CA LYS A 52 -18.04 -14.13 0.88
C LYS A 52 -16.67 -13.77 1.46
N MET A 53 -16.22 -14.48 2.51
CA MET A 53 -14.92 -14.22 3.14
C MET A 53 -13.77 -14.75 2.28
N GLN A 54 -13.98 -15.83 1.55
CA GLN A 54 -13.02 -16.33 0.57
C GLN A 54 -12.82 -15.31 -0.57
N GLU A 55 -13.91 -14.78 -1.13
CA GLU A 55 -13.84 -13.72 -2.16
C GLU A 55 -13.16 -12.45 -1.62
N THR A 56 -13.53 -12.04 -0.40
CA THR A 56 -12.93 -10.86 0.24
C THR A 56 -11.45 -11.06 0.54
N TYR A 57 -11.00 -12.28 0.86
CA TYR A 57 -9.58 -12.60 1.02
C TYR A 57 -8.80 -12.36 -0.29
N GLU A 58 -9.35 -12.73 -1.45
CA GLU A 58 -8.73 -12.40 -2.74
C GLU A 58 -8.67 -10.89 -2.98
N LEU A 59 -9.75 -10.17 -2.66
CA LEU A 59 -9.77 -8.71 -2.77
C LEU A 59 -8.69 -8.09 -1.86
N PHE A 60 -8.62 -8.53 -0.61
CA PHE A 60 -7.63 -8.12 0.37
C PHE A 60 -6.21 -8.37 -0.13
N THR A 61 -5.89 -9.59 -0.57
CA THR A 61 -4.54 -9.94 -1.05
C THR A 61 -4.16 -9.13 -2.27
N ARG A 62 -5.06 -8.95 -3.26
CA ARG A 62 -4.81 -8.13 -4.45
C ARG A 62 -4.60 -6.65 -4.13
N LYS A 63 -5.36 -6.08 -3.18
CA LYS A 63 -5.30 -4.64 -2.88
C LYS A 63 -4.20 -4.29 -1.90
N CYS A 64 -4.03 -5.07 -0.83
CA CYS A 64 -3.09 -4.76 0.25
C CYS A 64 -1.64 -5.17 -0.06
N SER A 65 -1.39 -6.05 -1.03
CA SER A 65 -0.02 -6.42 -1.47
C SER A 65 0.67 -5.36 -2.34
N ARG A 66 -0.05 -4.32 -2.79
CA ARG A 66 0.46 -3.32 -3.74
C ARG A 66 1.62 -2.47 -3.21
N CYS A 67 1.71 -2.30 -1.89
CA CYS A 67 2.68 -1.38 -1.28
C CYS A 67 3.63 -2.07 -0.30
N HIS A 68 3.22 -3.19 0.31
CA HIS A 68 4.02 -4.00 1.23
C HIS A 68 3.41 -5.40 1.33
N THR A 69 4.09 -6.32 2.02
CA THR A 69 3.58 -7.68 2.26
C THR A 69 2.24 -7.67 3.00
N VAL A 70 1.36 -8.61 2.64
CA VAL A 70 0.10 -8.89 3.34
C VAL A 70 0.32 -9.64 4.66
N ALA A 71 1.55 -10.11 4.92
CA ALA A 71 1.95 -10.65 6.22
C ALA A 71 1.67 -9.65 7.35
N ARG A 72 1.85 -8.34 7.10
CA ARG A 72 1.63 -7.31 8.12
C ARG A 72 0.22 -7.38 8.72
N PRO A 73 -0.86 -7.28 7.92
CA PRO A 73 -2.20 -7.45 8.46
C PRO A 73 -2.45 -8.88 9.00
N ILE A 74 -2.00 -9.94 8.31
CA ILE A 74 -2.21 -11.33 8.76
C ILE A 74 -1.62 -11.59 10.16
N ASN A 75 -0.48 -10.98 10.47
CA ASN A 75 0.24 -11.22 11.73
C ASN A 75 0.02 -10.12 12.78
N SER A 76 -0.93 -9.20 12.56
CA SER A 76 -1.27 -8.16 13.54
C SER A 76 -2.32 -8.65 14.55
N THR A 77 -2.32 -8.05 15.74
CA THR A 77 -3.26 -8.35 16.83
C THR A 77 -4.20 -7.17 17.10
N PHE A 78 -4.69 -6.54 16.02
CA PHE A 78 -5.61 -5.40 16.14
C PHE A 78 -7.00 -5.85 16.56
N THR A 79 -7.63 -5.02 17.37
CA THR A 79 -9.07 -5.04 17.64
C THR A 79 -9.84 -4.58 16.41
N SER A 80 -11.17 -4.80 16.40
CA SER A 80 -12.02 -4.37 15.29
C SER A 80 -11.98 -2.86 15.02
N GLY A 81 -11.87 -2.05 16.08
CA GLY A 81 -11.71 -0.59 15.95
C GLY A 81 -10.38 -0.20 15.32
N GLU A 82 -9.29 -0.82 15.78
CA GLU A 82 -7.95 -0.59 15.24
C GLU A 82 -7.83 -1.03 13.77
N TRP A 83 -8.51 -2.11 13.36
CA TRP A 83 -8.57 -2.50 11.95
C TRP A 83 -9.15 -1.41 11.06
N ARG A 84 -10.26 -0.80 11.49
CA ARG A 84 -10.91 0.29 10.76
C ARG A 84 -9.96 1.46 10.57
N GLU A 85 -9.34 1.92 11.66
CA GLU A 85 -8.38 3.02 11.61
C GLU A 85 -7.17 2.69 10.72
N TYR A 86 -6.65 1.47 10.83
CA TYR A 86 -5.47 1.03 10.11
C TYR A 86 -5.72 0.96 8.60
N VAL A 87 -6.82 0.33 8.16
CA VAL A 87 -7.13 0.21 6.73
C VAL A 87 -7.44 1.58 6.13
N TYR A 88 -8.16 2.47 6.82
CA TYR A 88 -8.37 3.83 6.33
C TYR A 88 -7.08 4.65 6.27
N LYS A 89 -6.14 4.42 7.20
CA LYS A 89 -4.80 5.02 7.10
C LYS A 89 -4.08 4.57 5.83
N MET A 90 -4.20 3.30 5.43
CA MET A 90 -3.64 2.80 4.17
C MET A 90 -4.38 3.37 2.96
N MET A 91 -5.71 3.51 3.03
CA MET A 91 -6.53 4.14 1.98
C MET A 91 -6.06 5.55 1.65
N LYS A 92 -5.70 6.34 2.67
CA LYS A 92 -5.18 7.72 2.51
C LYS A 92 -3.79 7.80 1.87
N LYS A 93 -3.10 6.68 1.64
CA LYS A 93 -1.78 6.70 1.01
C LYS A 93 -1.90 6.95 -0.50
N PRO A 94 -1.02 7.79 -1.09
CA PRO A 94 -1.00 8.01 -2.53
C PRO A 94 -0.87 6.69 -3.29
N GLY A 95 -1.70 6.49 -4.30
CA GLY A 95 -1.66 5.29 -5.14
C GLY A 95 -2.19 4.00 -4.49
N SER A 96 -2.79 4.05 -3.30
CA SER A 96 -3.37 2.88 -2.63
C SER A 96 -4.42 2.16 -3.50
N GLY A 97 -5.20 2.93 -4.26
CA GLY A 97 -6.32 2.42 -5.07
C GLY A 97 -7.42 1.75 -4.23
N LEU A 98 -7.51 2.10 -2.95
CA LEU A 98 -8.60 1.74 -2.05
C LEU A 98 -9.69 2.81 -2.12
N THR A 99 -10.94 2.39 -2.28
CA THR A 99 -12.13 3.24 -2.08
C THR A 99 -12.73 2.94 -0.70
N PRO A 100 -13.63 3.80 -0.17
CA PRO A 100 -14.30 3.52 1.10
C PRO A 100 -14.99 2.14 1.12
N ARG A 101 -15.70 1.79 0.04
CA ARG A 101 -16.35 0.48 -0.10
C ARG A 101 -15.36 -0.69 -0.03
N ILE A 102 -14.25 -0.61 -0.78
CA ILE A 102 -13.22 -1.67 -0.77
C ILE A 102 -12.56 -1.75 0.61
N ALA A 103 -12.32 -0.62 1.26
CA ALA A 103 -11.75 -0.58 2.60
C ALA A 103 -12.68 -1.27 3.60
N ASP A 104 -13.99 -1.00 3.54
CA ASP A 104 -14.99 -1.59 4.44
C ASP A 104 -15.09 -3.12 4.25
N GLU A 105 -15.07 -3.61 3.01
CA GLU A 105 -15.02 -5.05 2.70
C GLU A 105 -13.76 -5.69 3.31
N ILE A 106 -12.59 -5.07 3.12
CA ILE A 106 -11.33 -5.58 3.68
C ILE A 106 -11.35 -5.56 5.22
N ILE A 107 -11.95 -4.53 5.84
CA ILE A 107 -12.11 -4.46 7.30
C ILE A 107 -12.99 -5.60 7.79
N GLU A 108 -14.11 -5.88 7.11
CA GLU A 108 -14.99 -7.01 7.45
C GLU A 108 -14.23 -8.33 7.48
N PHE A 109 -13.42 -8.59 6.45
CA PHE A 109 -12.58 -9.79 6.38
C PHE A 109 -11.52 -9.83 7.48
N LEU A 110 -10.78 -8.75 7.73
CA LEU A 110 -9.71 -8.72 8.74
C LEU A 110 -10.26 -8.92 10.15
N VAL A 111 -11.46 -8.37 10.43
CA VAL A 111 -12.16 -8.62 11.68
C VAL A 111 -12.58 -10.08 11.78
N TYR A 112 -13.18 -10.63 10.72
CA TYR A 112 -13.59 -12.04 10.68
C TYR A 112 -12.41 -12.99 10.91
N ASP A 113 -11.32 -12.84 10.14
CA ASP A 113 -10.09 -13.62 10.26
C ASP A 113 -9.52 -13.56 11.69
N SER A 114 -9.44 -12.35 12.26
CA SER A 114 -8.87 -12.16 13.60
C SER A 114 -9.65 -12.88 14.72
N GLN A 115 -10.92 -13.18 14.49
CA GLN A 115 -11.81 -13.87 15.45
C GLN A 115 -11.87 -15.38 15.22
N HIS A 116 -11.70 -15.84 13.99
CA HIS A 116 -11.93 -17.25 13.61
C HIS A 116 -10.65 -18.03 13.36
N ARG A 117 -9.54 -17.35 13.05
CA ARG A 117 -8.28 -18.05 12.80
C ARG A 117 -7.59 -18.41 14.11
N GLU A 118 -7.35 -19.70 14.30
CA GLU A 118 -6.43 -20.18 15.31
C GLU A 118 -5.03 -19.65 14.99
N LYS A 119 -4.47 -18.87 15.91
CA LYS A 119 -3.11 -18.38 15.76
C LYS A 119 -2.17 -19.49 16.21
N THR A 120 -1.39 -20.04 15.28
CA THR A 120 -0.26 -20.89 15.63
C THR A 120 0.73 -20.05 16.43
N THR A 121 0.86 -20.34 17.71
CA THR A 121 1.91 -19.77 18.56
C THR A 121 3.22 -20.45 18.16
N GLU A 122 4.08 -19.76 17.42
CA GLU A 122 5.49 -20.14 17.24
C GLU A 122 6.36 -19.53 18.34
#